data_AF-A0A7J7K472-F1
#
_entry.id   AF-A0A7J7K472-F1
#
_cell.length_a   1.000
_cell.length_b   1.000
_cell.length_c   1.000
_cell.angle_alpha   90.00
_cell.angle_beta   90.00
_cell.angle_gamma   90.00
#
_symmetry.space_group_name_H-M   'P 1'
#
loop_
_entity.id
_entity.type
_entity.pdbx_description
1 polymer ?
#
loop_
_entity_poly.entity_id
_entity_poly.type
_entity_poly.pdbx_seq_one_letter_code
_entity_poly.pdbx_strand_id
1 'polypeptide(L)'
;MRQRSISYCLILILQLCLKCLGVVREFSVEEQRVGLTREFSRCLALQESTTSGPLNNSEIICPADFDGLSCWTATPANQTAYRQCPDYLNLFDSEGRIVAAHISHIHLI
;
A
#
# COMPACT_ATOMS: atom_id res chain seq x y z
N MET A 1 0.15 -39.53 -10.27
CA MET A 1 -0.12 -38.27 -9.55
C MET A 1 -1.52 -37.81 -9.92
N ARG A 2 -2.45 -37.76 -8.96
CA ARG A 2 -3.89 -37.52 -9.23
C ARG A 2 -4.20 -36.04 -9.10
N GLN A 3 -4.21 -35.33 -10.22
CA GLN A 3 -4.61 -33.93 -10.27
C GLN A 3 -6.11 -33.87 -9.98
N ARG A 4 -6.49 -33.44 -8.78
CA ARG A 4 -7.89 -33.23 -8.42
C ARG A 4 -8.39 -32.02 -9.21
N SER A 5 -9.14 -32.29 -10.27
CA SER A 5 -9.90 -31.26 -10.99
C SER A 5 -10.95 -30.71 -10.03
N ILE A 6 -10.62 -29.64 -9.30
CA ILE A 6 -11.59 -28.92 -8.48
C ILE A 6 -12.54 -28.23 -9.47
N SER A 7 -13.84 -28.52 -9.36
CA SER A 7 -14.86 -27.87 -10.18
C SER A 7 -14.86 -26.37 -9.92
N TYR A 8 -14.82 -25.54 -10.97
CA TYR A 8 -14.93 -24.07 -10.87
C TYR A 8 -16.15 -23.63 -10.06
N CYS A 9 -17.23 -24.41 -10.07
CA CYS A 9 -18.43 -24.14 -9.27
C CYS A 9 -18.14 -24.21 -7.76
N LEU A 10 -17.32 -25.17 -7.32
CA LEU A 10 -16.90 -25.28 -5.91
C LEU A 10 -16.04 -24.09 -5.48
N ILE A 11 -15.17 -23.60 -6.38
CA ILE A 11 -14.34 -22.42 -6.12
C ILE A 11 -15.23 -21.18 -5.98
N LEU A 12 -16.18 -20.96 -6.89
CA LEU A 12 -17.10 -19.82 -6.83
C LEU A 12 -17.95 -19.83 -5.56
N ILE A 13 -18.51 -20.99 -5.19
CA ILE A 13 -19.31 -21.14 -3.96
C ILE A 13 -18.45 -20.83 -2.71
N LEU A 14 -17.21 -21.30 -2.66
CA LEU A 14 -16.30 -21.00 -1.55
C LEU A 14 -16.00 -19.49 -1.47
N GLN A 15 -15.73 -18.84 -2.60
CA GLN A 15 -15.47 -17.39 -2.66
C GLN A 15 -16.69 -16.58 -2.19
N LEU A 16 -17.89 -16.94 -2.65
CA LEU A 16 -19.15 -16.34 -2.18
C LEU A 16 -19.35 -16.53 -0.67
N CYS A 17 -19.06 -17.73 -0.16
CA CYS A 17 -19.20 -18.03 1.26
C CYS A 17 -18.23 -17.21 2.12
N LEU A 18 -16.96 -17.09 1.70
CA LEU A 18 -15.95 -16.28 2.39
C LEU A 18 -16.30 -14.78 2.41
N LYS A 19 -16.91 -14.26 1.33
CA LYS A 19 -17.46 -12.90 1.29
C LYS A 19 -18.61 -12.72 2.28
N CYS A 20 -19.57 -13.66 2.33
CA CYS A 20 -20.69 -13.61 3.26
C CYS A 20 -20.26 -13.72 4.73
N LEU A 21 -19.17 -14.44 5.01
CA LEU A 21 -18.58 -14.56 6.35
C LEU A 21 -17.74 -13.32 6.75
N GLY A 22 -17.56 -12.35 5.85
CA GLY A 22 -16.76 -11.15 6.11
C GLY A 22 -15.25 -11.40 6.21
N VAL A 23 -14.80 -12.60 5.82
CA VAL A 23 -13.37 -12.99 5.86
C VAL A 23 -12.59 -12.28 4.75
N VAL A 24 -13.21 -12.07 3.59
CA VAL A 24 -12.65 -11.29 2.50
C VAL A 24 -13.51 -10.05 2.33
N ARG A 25 -12.92 -8.88 2.56
CA ARG A 25 -13.56 -7.61 2.28
C ARG A 25 -13.30 -7.23 0.84
N GLU A 26 -14.37 -6.96 0.09
CA GLU A 26 -14.30 -6.45 -1.27
C GLU A 26 -14.74 -4.98 -1.25
N PHE A 27 -13.84 -4.11 -1.66
CA PHE A 27 -14.07 -2.68 -1.77
C PHE A 27 -14.67 -2.35 -3.13
N SER A 28 -15.75 -1.58 -3.12
CA SER A 28 -16.29 -0.94 -4.33
C SER A 28 -15.28 0.05 -4.91
N VAL A 29 -15.41 0.35 -6.21
CA VAL A 29 -14.54 1.33 -6.89
C VAL A 29 -14.52 2.67 -6.15
N GLU A 30 -15.66 3.11 -5.61
CA GLU A 30 -15.72 4.37 -4.88
C GLU A 30 -15.02 4.30 -3.52
N GLU A 31 -15.14 3.20 -2.77
CA GLU A 31 -14.38 3.01 -1.53
C GLU A 31 -12.87 3.02 -1.78
N GLN A 32 -12.42 2.39 -2.87
CA GLN A 32 -11.01 2.42 -3.29
C GLN A 32 -10.56 3.85 -3.63
N ARG A 33 -11.40 4.61 -4.35
CA ARG A 33 -11.14 6.01 -4.70
C ARG A 33 -11.05 6.91 -3.48
N VAL A 34 -11.95 6.72 -2.53
CA VAL A 34 -11.95 7.44 -1.24
C VAL A 34 -10.69 7.12 -0.44
N GLY A 35 -10.31 5.84 -0.36
CA GLY A 35 -9.08 5.40 0.31
C GLY A 35 -7.83 6.04 -0.31
N LEU A 36 -7.72 6.01 -1.64
CA LEU A 36 -6.61 6.63 -2.35
C LEU A 36 -6.55 8.16 -2.14
N THR A 37 -7.70 8.82 -2.22
CA THR A 37 -7.81 10.28 -1.99
C THR A 37 -7.40 10.66 -0.57
N ARG A 38 -7.74 9.82 0.41
CA ARG A 38 -7.36 10.01 1.81
C ARG A 38 -5.85 9.90 1.99
N GLU A 39 -5.22 8.90 1.39
CA GLU A 39 -3.76 8.72 1.46
C GLU A 39 -3.00 9.86 0.77
N PHE A 40 -3.48 10.32 -0.39
CA PHE A 40 -2.91 11.48 -1.07
C PHE A 40 -3.01 12.74 -0.21
N SER A 41 -4.20 13.03 0.34
CA SER A 41 -4.43 14.20 1.20
C SER A 41 -3.56 14.17 2.45
N ARG A 42 -3.40 12.98 3.07
CA ARG A 42 -2.50 12.77 4.20
C ARG A 42 -1.05 13.13 3.85
N CYS A 43 -0.63 12.90 2.61
CA CYS A 43 0.72 13.24 2.17
C CYS A 43 0.98 14.70 1.98
N LEU A 44 0.02 15.42 1.40
CA LEU A 44 0.13 16.87 1.27
C LEU A 44 0.35 17.51 2.63
N ALA A 45 -0.42 17.11 3.65
CA ALA A 45 -0.24 17.61 5.01
C ALA A 45 1.14 17.25 5.62
N LEU A 46 1.66 16.07 5.32
CA LEU A 46 2.99 15.66 5.79
C LEU A 46 4.11 16.46 5.11
N GLN A 47 4.00 16.72 3.81
CA GLN A 47 4.97 17.52 3.06
C GLN A 47 4.99 18.98 3.54
N GLU A 48 3.81 19.56 3.81
CA GLU A 48 3.68 20.90 4.38
C GLU A 48 4.35 21.00 5.76
N SER A 49 4.16 20.01 6.64
CA SER A 49 4.77 20.00 7.97
C SER A 49 6.29 19.78 7.95
N THR A 50 6.80 18.96 7.02
CA THR A 50 8.24 18.63 6.93
C THR A 50 9.09 19.79 6.41
N THR A 51 8.48 20.76 5.70
CA THR A 51 9.17 21.97 5.21
C THR A 51 9.60 22.92 6.35
N SER A 52 9.14 22.71 7.57
CA SER A 52 9.35 23.61 8.72
C SER A 52 10.42 23.18 9.74
N GLY A 53 11.06 22.01 9.57
CA GLY A 53 12.07 21.49 10.51
C GLY A 53 13.51 21.80 10.07
N PRO A 54 14.44 22.12 10.99
CA PRO A 54 15.84 22.21 10.63
C PRO A 54 16.35 20.81 10.26
N LEU A 55 16.66 20.60 8.98
CA LEU A 55 17.49 19.46 8.60
C LEU A 55 18.83 19.64 9.33
N ASN A 56 19.12 18.80 10.31
CA ASN A 56 20.48 18.69 10.84
C ASN A 56 21.37 18.37 9.63
N ASN A 57 22.24 19.32 9.28
CA ASN A 57 22.98 19.45 8.01
C ASN A 57 23.96 18.29 7.67
N SER A 58 23.79 17.10 8.22
CA SER A 58 24.69 15.94 8.07
C SER A 58 24.01 14.62 7.71
N GLU A 59 22.67 14.50 7.77
CA GLU A 59 21.97 13.28 7.39
C GLU A 59 21.29 13.43 6.02
N ILE A 60 21.65 12.55 5.07
CA ILE A 60 20.97 12.44 3.77
C ILE A 60 19.64 11.74 4.01
N ILE A 61 18.53 12.35 3.60
CA ILE A 61 17.17 11.87 3.84
C ILE A 61 16.39 11.90 2.52
N CYS A 62 15.63 10.84 2.24
CA CYS A 62 14.57 10.86 1.24
C CYS A 62 13.36 11.59 1.84
N PRO A 63 12.86 12.68 1.24
CA PRO A 63 11.72 13.42 1.79
C PRO A 63 10.45 12.56 1.80
N ALA A 64 9.45 12.99 2.58
CA ALA A 64 8.12 12.41 2.53
C ALA A 64 7.51 12.59 1.13
N ASP A 65 6.93 11.52 0.58
CA ASP A 65 6.38 11.55 -0.77
C ASP A 65 5.25 10.54 -0.99
N PHE A 66 4.45 10.80 -2.02
CA PHE A 66 3.35 9.95 -2.43
C PHE A 66 3.71 9.19 -3.71
N ASP A 67 3.70 7.86 -3.64
CA ASP A 67 4.10 6.98 -4.76
C ASP A 67 2.94 6.62 -5.71
N GLY A 68 1.78 7.25 -5.54
CA GLY A 68 0.56 6.92 -6.28
C GLY A 68 -0.35 5.94 -5.56
N LEU A 69 0.09 5.35 -4.44
CA LEU A 69 -0.72 4.47 -3.60
C LEU A 69 -0.69 4.91 -2.14
N SER A 70 0.49 5.12 -1.57
CA SER A 70 0.72 5.31 -0.15
C SER A 70 1.58 6.54 0.12
N CYS A 71 1.31 7.24 1.23
CA CYS A 71 2.11 8.41 1.59
C CYS A 71 3.28 8.08 2.52
N TRP A 72 4.50 8.05 2.01
CA TRP A 72 5.73 7.70 2.72
C TRP A 72 6.25 8.84 3.59
N THR A 73 6.75 8.49 4.77
CA THR A 73 7.45 9.43 5.64
C THR A 73 8.88 9.63 5.17
N ALA A 74 9.48 10.74 5.59
CA ALA A 74 10.89 10.96 5.35
C ALA A 74 11.72 9.78 5.89
N THR A 75 12.66 9.30 5.09
CA THR A 75 13.43 8.07 5.38
C THR A 75 14.92 8.37 5.24
N PRO A 76 15.76 8.07 6.24
CA PRO A 76 17.20 8.26 6.13
C PRO A 76 17.79 7.44 4.98
N ALA A 77 18.86 7.96 4.37
CA ALA A 77 19.59 7.24 3.34
C ALA A 77 20.08 5.89 3.86
N ASN A 78 20.13 4.90 2.96
CA ASN A 78 20.52 3.53 3.26
C ASN A 78 19.60 2.79 4.26
N GLN A 79 18.40 3.34 4.55
CA GLN A 79 17.34 2.63 5.25
C GLN A 79 16.22 2.25 4.29
N THR A 80 15.54 1.14 4.60
CA THR A 80 14.34 0.71 3.86
C THR A 80 13.10 1.10 4.64
N ALA A 81 12.20 1.84 4.00
CA ALA A 81 10.88 2.11 4.54
C ALA A 81 9.92 0.97 4.23
N TYR A 82 9.16 0.54 5.24
CA TYR A 82 8.12 -0.47 5.13
C TYR A 82 6.78 0.11 5.57
N ARG A 83 5.71 -0.35 4.95
CA ARG A 83 4.36 -0.12 5.45
C ARG A 83 3.46 -1.33 5.23
N GLN A 84 2.36 -1.39 5.96
CA GLN A 84 1.30 -2.36 5.67
C GLN A 84 0.72 -2.08 4.28
N CYS A 85 0.30 -3.14 3.61
CA CYS A 85 -0.45 -3.03 2.38
C CYS A 85 -1.74 -2.20 2.60
N PRO A 86 -2.11 -1.33 1.65
CA PRO A 86 -3.39 -0.63 1.66
C PRO A 86 -4.57 -1.58 1.87
N ASP A 87 -5.35 -1.32 2.91
CA ASP A 87 -6.57 -2.07 3.23
C ASP A 87 -7.79 -1.49 2.53
N TYR A 88 -7.61 -0.69 1.48
CA TYR A 88 -8.69 -0.09 0.68
C TYR A 88 -8.56 -0.44 -0.79
N LEU A 89 -7.75 -1.42 -1.17
CA LEU A 89 -7.57 -1.89 -2.55
C LEU A 89 -7.71 -3.41 -2.60
N ASN A 90 -8.58 -3.92 -3.48
CA ASN A 90 -8.82 -5.36 -3.61
C ASN A 90 -7.61 -6.16 -4.14
N LEU A 91 -6.56 -5.46 -4.57
CA LEU A 91 -5.37 -6.05 -5.20
C LEU A 91 -4.32 -6.50 -4.18
N PHE A 92 -4.47 -6.12 -2.91
CA PHE A 92 -3.46 -6.40 -1.88
C PHE A 92 -4.03 -7.26 -0.75
N ASP A 93 -3.17 -8.13 -0.23
CA ASP A 93 -3.38 -8.74 1.07
C ASP A 93 -3.00 -7.73 2.15
N SER A 94 -3.98 -7.32 2.97
CA SER A 94 -3.80 -6.35 4.05
C SER A 94 -2.81 -6.80 5.13
N GLU A 95 -2.55 -8.11 5.26
CA GLU A 95 -1.54 -8.63 6.18
C GLU A 95 -0.11 -8.51 5.62
N GLY A 96 0.01 -8.24 4.32
CA GLY A 96 1.28 -8.01 3.65
C GLY A 96 1.94 -6.67 4.01
N ARG A 97 3.20 -6.53 3.60
CA ARG A 97 3.94 -5.26 3.69
C ARG A 97 4.48 -4.86 2.33
N ILE A 98 4.36 -3.58 2.03
CA ILE A 98 4.99 -2.94 0.88
C ILE A 98 6.27 -2.24 1.33
N VAL A 99 7.25 -2.21 0.43
CA VAL A 99 8.47 -1.43 0.54
C VAL A 99 8.34 -0.19 -0.32
N ALA A 100 8.89 0.93 0.14
CA ALA A 100 9.00 2.11 -0.72
C ALA A 100 9.93 1.77 -1.87
N ALA A 101 9.40 1.70 -3.10
CA ALA A 101 10.21 1.58 -4.29
C ALA A 101 10.83 2.95 -4.59
N HIS A 102 12.03 3.16 -4.05
CA HIS A 102 13.04 4.12 -4.49
C HIS A 102 12.49 5.45 -5.06
N ILE A 103 12.22 6.43 -4.18
CA ILE A 103 12.14 7.83 -4.60
C ILE A 103 13.54 8.17 -5.16
N SER A 104 13.62 8.39 -6.47
CA SER A 104 14.72 8.91 -7.30
C SER A 104 15.62 8.00 -8.14
N HIS A 105 15.58 6.66 -8.11
CA HIS A 105 16.24 5.88 -9.19
C HIS A 105 15.52 4.55 -9.47
N ILE A 106 14.91 4.48 -10.65
CA ILE A 106 14.45 3.24 -11.30
C ILE A 106 15.68 2.33 -11.46
N HIS A 107 15.79 1.31 -10.62
CA HIS A 107 16.42 0.06 -11.00
C HIS A 107 15.33 -1.01 -11.03
N LEU A 108 14.98 -1.42 -12.24
CA LEU A 108 14.25 -2.65 -12.48
C LEU A 108 15.18 -3.81 -12.07
N ILE A 109 14.74 -4.63 -11.13
CA ILE A 109 15.23 -6.00 -10.97
C ILE A 109 14.06 -6.92 -11.32
#